data_AF-A0A4Q5W9T7-F1
#
_entry.id   AF-A0A4Q5W9T7-F1
#
_cell.length_a   1.000
_cell.length_b   1.000
_cell.length_c   1.000
_cell.angle_alpha   90.00
_cell.angle_beta   90.00
_cell.angle_gamma   90.00
#
_symmetry.space_group_name_H-M   'P 1'
#
loop_
_entity.id
_entity.type
_entity.pdbx_description
1 polymer ?
#
loop_
_entity_poly.entity_id
_entity_poly.type
_entity_poly.pdbx_seq_one_letter_code
_entity_poly.pdbx_strand_id
1 'polypeptide(L)'
;MLLPIKYRQPALLGLLLLSVLSLFVSRAGLSISMIAFVALTTLHRDFAVQLRRLLRTPVLLAMSVLFLVPLVSGLWSADMEKWTTIVRIKLPLLFFPLAFAGAWQLSQKQWRMLAWFFLACVALGAGWSLYLYASDFAAANDGFLYSRTFGTPLENDHVRFSWLVSVAVLLLPVLGQDATRKLRVLLVLLFLYFTLYLHVLAARTGLGAYYISLLAIGARYVWQRRSLLLGVVSIALVVALPFAAQQLLPSFRNRVQYIGWDLGFVRAAQYRE
;
A
#
# COMPACT_ATOMS: atom_id res chain seq x y z
N MET A 1 29.80 -12.45 11.62
CA MET A 1 28.56 -11.72 11.93
C MET A 1 28.85 -10.27 11.57
N LEU A 2 28.15 -9.66 10.62
CA LEU A 2 28.56 -8.37 10.03
C LEU A 2 28.51 -7.18 11.00
N LEU A 3 27.66 -7.23 12.02
CA LEU A 3 27.55 -6.19 13.03
C LEU A 3 27.38 -6.83 14.43
N PRO A 4 27.90 -6.18 15.49
CA PRO A 4 27.60 -6.56 16.87
C PRO A 4 26.10 -6.49 17.15
N ILE A 5 25.58 -7.40 17.98
CA ILE A 5 24.14 -7.51 18.29
C ILE A 5 23.54 -6.18 18.75
N LYS A 6 24.30 -5.37 19.51
CA LYS A 6 23.91 -4.04 20.00
C LYS A 6 23.54 -3.06 18.87
N TYR A 7 24.22 -3.13 17.73
CA TYR A 7 24.01 -2.19 16.61
C TYR A 7 23.08 -2.74 15.53
N ARG A 8 22.77 -4.05 15.57
CA ARG A 8 21.97 -4.71 14.54
C ARG A 8 20.52 -4.20 14.50
N GLN A 9 19.86 -4.11 15.65
CA GLN A 9 18.48 -3.63 15.73
C GLN A 9 18.28 -2.18 15.26
N PRO A 10 19.08 -1.19 15.74
CA PRO A 10 18.94 0.19 15.24
C PRO A 10 19.28 0.31 13.75
N ALA A 11 20.25 -0.46 13.25
CA ALA A 11 20.56 -0.49 11.82
C ALA A 11 19.39 -1.05 10.99
N LEU A 12 18.76 -2.15 11.42
CA LEU A 12 17.59 -2.71 10.74
C LEU A 12 16.42 -1.73 10.72
N LEU A 13 16.16 -1.06 11.83
CA LEU A 13 15.14 -0.02 11.91
C LEU A 13 15.44 1.16 10.98
N GLY A 14 16.69 1.63 10.97
CA GLY A 14 17.13 2.71 10.08
C GLY A 14 16.95 2.33 8.60
N LEU A 15 17.28 1.10 8.22
CA LEU A 15 17.06 0.59 6.86
C LEU A 15 15.57 0.50 6.51
N LEU A 16 14.71 0.10 7.45
CA LEU A 16 13.26 0.08 7.24
C LEU A 16 12.69 1.49 7.07
N LEU A 17 13.10 2.46 7.90
CA LEU A 17 12.70 3.86 7.73
C LEU A 17 13.20 4.42 6.40
N LEU A 18 14.45 4.13 6.04
CA LEU A 18 15.02 4.53 4.76
C LEU A 18 14.26 3.92 3.59
N SER A 19 13.83 2.64 3.69
CA SER A 19 13.02 2.00 2.65
C SER A 19 11.66 2.67 2.49
N VAL A 20 11.01 3.04 3.60
CA VAL A 20 9.74 3.78 3.57
C VAL A 20 9.94 5.15 2.94
N LEU A 21 11.00 5.89 3.29
CA LEU A 21 11.28 7.19 2.69
C LEU A 21 11.60 7.07 1.20
N SER A 22 12.44 6.10 0.83
CA SER A 22 12.89 5.90 -0.55
C SER A 22 11.74 5.54 -1.48
N LEU A 23 10.69 4.90 -0.96
CA LEU A 23 9.45 4.62 -1.70
C LEU A 23 8.88 5.90 -2.36
N PHE A 24 9.01 7.05 -1.70
CA PHE A 24 8.47 8.33 -2.17
C PHE A 24 9.47 9.15 -2.99
N VAL A 25 10.77 8.89 -2.81
CA VAL A 25 11.85 9.72 -3.36
C VAL A 25 12.51 9.07 -4.58
N SER A 26 12.84 7.78 -4.52
CA SER A 26 13.61 7.11 -5.57
C SER A 26 13.48 5.57 -5.55
N ARG A 27 13.18 4.98 -6.72
CA ARG A 27 13.19 3.53 -6.94
C ARG A 27 14.56 2.90 -6.63
N ALA A 28 15.65 3.59 -6.95
CA ALA A 28 17.00 3.11 -6.69
C ALA A 28 17.28 3.04 -5.18
N GLY A 29 16.92 4.10 -4.43
CA GLY A 29 17.05 4.10 -2.97
C GLY A 29 16.24 3.00 -2.30
N LEU A 30 15.04 2.71 -2.81
CA LEU A 30 14.20 1.63 -2.32
C LEU A 30 14.89 0.28 -2.53
N SER A 31 15.41 0.03 -3.73
CA SER A 31 16.13 -1.22 -4.03
C SER A 31 17.39 -1.37 -3.16
N ILE A 32 18.19 -0.31 -2.99
CA ILE A 32 19.42 -0.33 -2.20
C ILE A 32 19.11 -0.61 -0.73
N SER A 33 18.13 0.08 -0.15
CA SER A 33 17.73 -0.11 1.25
C SER A 33 17.14 -1.51 1.49
N MET A 34 16.35 -2.05 0.55
CA MET A 34 15.83 -3.42 0.61
C MET A 34 16.96 -4.46 0.54
N ILE A 35 17.91 -4.30 -0.39
CA ILE A 35 19.05 -5.22 -0.51
C ILE A 35 19.90 -5.19 0.76
N ALA A 36 20.21 -3.99 1.28
CA ALA A 36 20.95 -3.83 2.53
C ALA A 36 20.23 -4.46 3.72
N PHE A 37 18.90 -4.33 3.79
CA PHE A 37 18.07 -4.95 4.81
C PHE A 37 18.11 -6.48 4.73
N VAL A 38 17.93 -7.04 3.53
CA VAL A 38 18.04 -8.50 3.31
C VAL A 38 19.44 -8.99 3.68
N ALA A 39 20.49 -8.35 3.19
CA ALA A 39 21.87 -8.70 3.51
C ALA A 39 22.13 -8.70 5.03
N LEU A 40 21.68 -7.67 5.75
CA LEU A 40 21.87 -7.57 7.20
C LEU A 40 21.07 -8.61 7.99
N THR A 41 19.93 -9.04 7.46
CA THR A 41 19.10 -10.08 8.09
C THR A 41 19.60 -11.49 7.81
N THR A 42 20.23 -11.76 6.66
CA THR A 42 20.63 -13.12 6.22
C THR A 42 22.11 -13.44 6.38
N LEU A 43 23.00 -12.45 6.42
CA LEU A 43 24.46 -12.67 6.53
C LEU A 43 24.88 -12.93 7.99
N HIS A 44 24.59 -14.13 8.49
CA HIS A 44 25.02 -14.62 9.80
C HIS A 44 25.31 -16.13 9.78
N ARG A 45 26.00 -16.63 10.83
CA ARG A 45 26.41 -18.04 10.93
C ARG A 45 25.22 -19.00 10.92
N ASP A 46 24.11 -18.62 11.54
CA ASP A 46 22.91 -19.47 11.66
C ASP A 46 21.94 -19.40 10.46
N PHE A 47 22.42 -19.05 9.27
CA PHE A 47 21.56 -18.88 8.09
C PHE A 47 20.74 -20.16 7.76
N ALA A 48 21.34 -21.34 7.95
CA ALA A 48 20.64 -22.61 7.76
C ALA A 48 19.41 -22.77 8.68
N VAL A 49 19.46 -22.21 9.89
CA VAL A 49 18.32 -22.21 10.83
C VAL A 49 17.22 -21.28 10.35
N GLN A 50 17.59 -20.11 9.82
CA GLN A 50 16.65 -19.16 9.21
C GLN A 50 15.93 -19.76 8.00
N LEU A 51 16.67 -20.47 7.12
CA LEU A 51 16.07 -21.16 5.97
C LEU A 51 15.11 -22.27 6.40
N ARG A 52 15.48 -23.08 7.41
CA ARG A 52 14.58 -24.08 7.99
C ARG A 52 13.31 -23.44 8.57
N ARG A 53 13.42 -22.26 9.21
CA ARG A 53 12.27 -21.52 9.74
C ARG A 53 11.34 -21.02 8.62
N LEU A 54 11.90 -20.54 7.52
CA LEU A 54 11.12 -20.15 6.33
C LEU A 54 10.29 -21.34 5.81
N LEU A 55 10.92 -22.50 5.63
CA LEU A 55 10.24 -23.70 5.11
C LEU A 55 9.17 -24.26 6.07
N ARG A 56 9.33 -24.04 7.38
CA ARG A 56 8.35 -24.46 8.40
C ARG A 56 7.21 -23.47 8.61
N THR A 57 7.33 -22.24 8.13
CA THR A 57 6.31 -21.20 8.33
C THR A 57 5.44 -21.11 7.07
N PRO A 58 4.19 -21.60 7.10
CA PRO A 58 3.38 -21.76 5.88
C PRO A 58 3.16 -20.44 5.14
N VAL A 59 2.99 -19.34 5.87
CA VAL A 59 2.81 -18.01 5.27
C VAL A 59 4.08 -17.55 4.53
N LEU A 60 5.27 -17.71 5.14
CA LEU A 60 6.53 -17.31 4.50
C LEU A 60 6.84 -18.20 3.30
N LEU A 61 6.61 -19.50 3.42
CA LEU A 61 6.76 -20.45 2.34
C LEU A 61 5.82 -20.12 1.17
N ALA A 62 4.53 -19.88 1.44
CA ALA A 62 3.55 -19.54 0.41
C ALA A 62 3.97 -18.28 -0.37
N MET A 63 4.44 -17.24 0.32
CA MET A 63 4.95 -16.03 -0.32
C MET A 63 6.17 -16.32 -1.21
N SER A 64 7.13 -17.14 -0.73
CA SER A 64 8.30 -17.53 -1.52
C SER A 64 7.95 -18.41 -2.72
N VAL A 65 6.95 -19.29 -2.61
CA VAL A 65 6.50 -20.15 -3.70
C VAL A 65 5.89 -19.32 -4.85
N LEU A 66 5.27 -18.17 -4.57
CA LEU A 66 4.77 -17.27 -5.62
C LEU A 66 5.89 -16.76 -6.56
N PHE A 67 7.14 -16.72 -6.08
CA PHE A 67 8.30 -16.40 -6.92
C PHE A 67 8.65 -17.51 -7.92
N LEU A 68 8.22 -18.75 -7.68
CA LEU A 68 8.47 -19.84 -8.63
C LEU A 68 7.71 -19.65 -9.95
N VAL A 69 6.56 -18.96 -9.93
CA VAL A 69 5.76 -18.69 -11.13
C VAL A 69 6.57 -17.93 -12.21
N PRO A 70 7.13 -16.73 -11.95
CA PRO A 70 7.97 -16.03 -12.94
C PRO A 70 9.31 -16.73 -13.18
N LEU A 71 9.81 -17.54 -12.24
CA LEU A 71 11.07 -18.26 -12.41
C LEU A 71 10.92 -19.38 -13.45
N VAL A 72 9.89 -20.21 -13.29
CA VAL A 72 9.59 -21.35 -14.18
C VAL A 72 9.13 -20.87 -15.56
N SER A 73 8.47 -19.70 -15.66
CA SER A 73 8.06 -19.16 -16.96
C SER A 73 9.23 -18.88 -17.91
N GLY A 74 10.47 -18.79 -17.41
CA GLY A 74 11.66 -18.63 -18.23
C GLY A 74 11.95 -19.81 -19.16
N LEU A 75 11.51 -21.03 -18.80
CA LEU A 75 11.75 -22.25 -19.57
C LEU A 75 11.07 -22.23 -20.97
N TRP A 76 10.05 -21.39 -21.15
CA TRP A 76 9.32 -21.21 -22.40
C TRP A 76 9.29 -19.75 -22.87
N SER A 77 10.13 -18.89 -22.30
CA SER A 77 10.17 -17.48 -22.70
C SER A 77 11.03 -17.29 -23.95
N ALA A 78 10.42 -16.78 -25.03
CA ALA A 78 11.15 -16.38 -26.23
C ALA A 78 11.99 -15.11 -26.02
N ASP A 79 11.54 -14.24 -25.10
CA ASP A 79 12.23 -12.99 -24.74
C ASP A 79 12.87 -13.14 -23.35
N MET A 80 14.18 -13.38 -23.34
CA MET A 80 14.93 -13.57 -22.10
C MET A 80 15.19 -12.24 -21.38
N GLU A 81 15.27 -11.12 -22.11
CA GLU A 81 15.50 -9.80 -21.54
C GLU A 81 14.30 -9.35 -20.70
N LYS A 82 13.10 -9.45 -21.27
CA LYS A 82 11.85 -9.19 -20.55
C LYS A 82 11.66 -10.13 -19.37
N TRP A 83 12.01 -11.41 -19.54
CA TRP A 83 11.97 -12.39 -18.43
C TRP A 83 12.87 -11.96 -17.27
N THR A 84 14.14 -11.61 -17.52
CA THR A 84 15.05 -11.17 -16.44
C THR A 84 14.53 -9.93 -15.71
N THR A 85 13.87 -9.02 -16.43
CA THR A 85 13.24 -7.83 -15.85
C THR A 85 12.09 -8.22 -14.92
N ILE A 86 11.20 -9.13 -15.34
CA ILE A 86 10.09 -9.62 -14.51
C ILE A 86 10.60 -10.35 -13.27
N VAL A 87 11.61 -11.22 -13.41
CA VAL A 87 12.24 -11.92 -12.29
C VAL A 87 12.80 -10.91 -11.30
N ARG A 88 13.55 -9.90 -11.77
CA ARG A 88 14.15 -8.84 -10.93
C ARG A 88 13.09 -8.07 -10.14
N ILE A 89 11.98 -7.71 -10.77
CA ILE A 89 10.87 -7.01 -10.12
C ILE A 89 10.21 -7.88 -9.04
N LYS A 90 10.14 -9.20 -9.25
CA LYS A 90 9.49 -10.15 -8.34
C LYS A 90 10.42 -10.79 -7.31
N LEU A 91 11.73 -10.58 -7.38
CA LEU A 91 12.72 -11.04 -6.38
C LEU A 91 12.35 -10.74 -4.92
N PRO A 92 11.72 -9.60 -4.58
CA PRO A 92 11.27 -9.35 -3.21
C PRO A 92 10.33 -10.43 -2.67
N LEU A 93 9.55 -11.12 -3.51
CA LEU A 93 8.68 -12.24 -3.08
C LEU A 93 9.46 -13.42 -2.50
N LEU A 94 10.75 -13.57 -2.85
CA LEU A 94 11.63 -14.57 -2.28
C LEU A 94 12.42 -14.02 -1.08
N PHE A 95 13.04 -12.85 -1.25
CA PHE A 95 13.97 -12.31 -0.26
C PHE A 95 13.28 -11.68 0.95
N PHE A 96 12.08 -11.12 0.82
CA PHE A 96 11.34 -10.59 1.97
C PHE A 96 10.96 -11.70 2.96
N PRO A 97 10.29 -12.79 2.55
CA PRO A 97 10.00 -13.88 3.46
C PRO A 97 11.25 -14.44 4.13
N LEU A 98 12.35 -14.54 3.38
CA LEU A 98 13.65 -14.95 3.92
C LEU A 98 14.15 -14.00 4.99
N ALA A 99 14.14 -12.68 4.74
CA ALA A 99 14.54 -11.68 5.72
C ALA A 99 13.68 -11.73 6.99
N PHE A 100 12.36 -11.90 6.86
CA PHE A 100 11.42 -12.02 7.99
C PHE A 100 11.51 -13.36 8.73
N ALA A 101 12.04 -14.41 8.12
CA ALA A 101 12.36 -15.66 8.83
C ALA A 101 13.55 -15.49 9.80
N GLY A 102 14.32 -14.41 9.68
CA GLY A 102 15.48 -14.14 10.53
C GLY A 102 15.13 -13.97 12.01
N ALA A 103 16.11 -14.20 12.89
CA ALA A 103 15.96 -13.97 14.32
C ALA A 103 16.19 -12.49 14.69
N TRP A 104 15.33 -11.60 14.18
CA TRP A 104 15.26 -10.20 14.58
C TRP A 104 13.83 -9.83 14.94
N GLN A 105 13.66 -8.94 15.91
CA GLN A 105 12.37 -8.39 16.28
C GLN A 105 12.54 -6.92 16.60
N LEU A 106 11.59 -6.10 16.15
CA LEU A 106 11.48 -4.72 16.58
C LEU A 106 10.68 -4.67 17.88
N SER A 107 11.08 -3.79 18.78
CA SER A 107 10.27 -3.50 19.96
C SER A 107 8.96 -2.83 19.56
N GLN A 108 7.95 -2.90 20.44
CA GLN A 108 6.66 -2.24 20.21
C GLN A 108 6.80 -0.73 19.93
N LYS A 109 7.76 -0.06 20.58
CA LYS A 109 8.07 1.35 20.34
C LYS A 109 8.59 1.58 18.92
N GLN A 110 9.46 0.71 18.42
CA GLN A 110 10.04 0.79 17.08
C GLN A 110 9.00 0.52 15.98
N TRP A 111 8.11 -0.47 16.19
CA TRP A 111 6.97 -0.70 15.30
C TRP A 111 6.04 0.51 15.24
N ARG A 112 5.70 1.11 16.39
CA ARG A 112 4.90 2.34 16.44
C ARG A 112 5.59 3.50 15.73
N MET A 113 6.90 3.66 15.90
CA MET A 113 7.67 4.70 15.23
C MET A 113 7.67 4.52 13.71
N LEU A 114 7.88 3.28 13.22
CA LEU A 114 7.82 2.97 11.79
C LEU A 114 6.42 3.24 11.22
N ALA A 115 5.36 2.87 11.94
CA ALA A 115 3.98 3.12 11.53
C ALA A 115 3.66 4.63 11.46
N TRP A 116 4.07 5.41 12.47
CA TRP A 116 3.90 6.87 12.44
C TRP A 116 4.70 7.54 11.34
N PHE A 117 5.94 7.08 11.11
CA PHE A 117 6.77 7.57 10.02
C PHE A 117 6.13 7.29 8.65
N PHE A 118 5.64 6.07 8.44
CA PHE A 118 4.89 5.70 7.24
C PHE A 118 3.65 6.58 7.05
N LEU A 119 2.83 6.77 8.10
CA LEU A 119 1.66 7.65 8.04
C LEU A 119 2.03 9.09 7.70
N ALA A 120 3.13 9.61 8.25
CA ALA A 120 3.62 10.95 7.94
C ALA A 120 4.02 11.07 6.47
N CYS A 121 4.79 10.12 5.93
CA CYS A 121 5.17 10.12 4.51
C CYS A 121 3.94 10.05 3.59
N VAL A 122 2.97 9.18 3.89
CA VAL A 122 1.72 9.07 3.12
C VAL A 122 0.90 10.36 3.20
N ALA A 123 0.77 10.95 4.39
CA ALA A 123 0.03 12.20 4.57
C ALA A 123 0.67 13.37 3.83
N LEU A 124 2.00 13.50 3.88
CA LEU A 124 2.73 14.53 3.12
C LEU A 124 2.60 14.30 1.61
N GLY A 125 2.71 13.06 1.15
CA GLY A 125 2.53 12.71 -0.26
C GLY A 125 1.12 13.00 -0.77
N ALA A 126 0.09 12.68 0.02
CA ALA A 126 -1.30 13.02 -0.30
C ALA A 126 -1.52 14.54 -0.29
N GLY A 127 -0.87 15.27 0.62
CA GLY A 127 -0.96 16.72 0.73
C GLY A 127 -0.36 17.41 -0.49
N TRP A 128 0.83 16.96 -0.90
CA TRP A 128 1.46 17.40 -2.15
C TRP A 128 0.56 17.16 -3.36
N SER A 129 -0.03 15.98 -3.48
CA SER A 129 -0.97 15.65 -4.55
C SER A 129 -2.22 16.53 -4.56
N LEU A 130 -2.82 16.79 -3.38
CA LEU A 130 -3.98 17.67 -3.29
C LEU A 130 -3.63 19.13 -3.58
N TYR A 131 -2.43 19.57 -3.22
CA TYR A 131 -1.93 20.88 -3.60
C TYR A 131 -1.85 21.03 -5.12
N LEU A 132 -1.31 20.03 -5.83
CA LEU A 132 -1.28 20.01 -7.30
C LEU A 132 -2.69 19.99 -7.91
N TYR A 133 -3.62 19.25 -7.30
CA TYR A 133 -5.02 19.25 -7.73
C TYR A 133 -5.67 20.63 -7.54
N ALA A 134 -5.40 21.30 -6.43
CA ALA A 134 -5.96 22.62 -6.14
C ALA A 134 -5.35 23.73 -6.99
N SER A 135 -4.06 23.64 -7.34
CA SER A 135 -3.37 24.65 -8.15
C SER A 135 -3.89 24.71 -9.60
N ASP A 136 -4.37 23.58 -10.14
CA ASP A 136 -4.95 23.53 -11.49
C ASP A 136 -6.23 22.69 -11.50
N PHE A 137 -7.22 23.18 -10.76
CA PHE A 137 -8.48 22.48 -10.53
C PHE A 137 -9.27 22.22 -11.82
N ALA A 138 -9.25 23.17 -12.76
CA ALA A 138 -9.95 23.03 -14.03
C ALA A 138 -9.31 21.95 -14.90
N ALA A 139 -8.00 22.03 -15.16
CA ALA A 139 -7.33 21.05 -16.00
C ALA A 139 -7.32 19.65 -15.35
N ALA A 140 -7.21 19.57 -14.02
CA ALA A 140 -7.27 18.29 -13.32
C ALA A 140 -8.65 17.62 -13.49
N ASN A 141 -9.75 18.37 -13.35
CA ASN A 141 -11.10 17.84 -13.53
C ASN A 141 -11.43 17.47 -14.97
N ASP A 142 -10.92 18.22 -15.95
CA ASP A 142 -11.00 17.87 -17.37
C ASP A 142 -10.21 16.59 -17.67
N GLY A 143 -9.04 16.43 -17.04
CA GLY A 143 -8.23 15.22 -17.15
C GLY A 143 -8.99 13.94 -16.80
N PHE A 144 -9.88 13.98 -15.81
CA PHE A 144 -10.70 12.83 -15.41
C PHE A 144 -11.68 12.36 -16.49
N LEU A 145 -12.07 13.23 -17.43
CA LEU A 145 -12.88 12.87 -18.61
C LEU A 145 -12.07 12.08 -19.64
N TYR A 146 -10.75 12.17 -19.62
CA TYR A 146 -9.85 11.47 -20.55
C TYR A 146 -8.97 10.43 -19.84
N SER A 147 -9.42 9.93 -18.69
CA SER A 147 -8.69 8.96 -17.86
C SER A 147 -7.35 9.38 -17.29
N ARG A 148 -7.05 10.67 -17.31
CA ARG A 148 -5.86 11.25 -16.66
C ARG A 148 -6.19 11.62 -15.22
N THR A 149 -5.17 11.58 -14.36
CA THR A 149 -5.23 12.00 -12.96
C THR A 149 -4.20 13.09 -12.70
N PHE A 150 -4.40 13.88 -11.66
CA PHE A 150 -3.38 14.83 -11.18
C PHE A 150 -2.13 14.10 -10.66
N GLY A 151 -1.05 14.86 -10.48
CA GLY A 151 0.25 14.33 -10.09
C GLY A 151 0.22 13.59 -8.75
N THR A 152 0.86 12.43 -8.71
CA THR A 152 0.97 11.59 -7.50
C THR A 152 2.41 11.22 -7.18
N PRO A 153 2.77 11.06 -5.90
CA PRO A 153 4.05 10.44 -5.51
C PRO A 153 4.25 9.08 -6.19
N LEU A 154 5.48 8.57 -6.16
CA LEU A 154 5.89 7.36 -6.90
C LEU A 154 5.86 7.56 -8.42
N GLU A 155 6.39 8.68 -8.91
CA GLU A 155 6.50 8.98 -10.36
C GLU A 155 5.14 8.95 -11.09
N ASN A 156 4.11 9.57 -10.49
CA ASN A 156 2.73 9.63 -10.99
C ASN A 156 2.00 8.27 -11.07
N ASP A 157 2.47 7.27 -10.33
CA ASP A 157 1.76 5.99 -10.17
C ASP A 157 0.64 6.09 -9.12
N HIS A 158 -0.49 6.66 -9.56
CA HIS A 158 -1.68 6.84 -8.74
C HIS A 158 -2.26 5.53 -8.22
N VAL A 159 -2.05 4.41 -8.93
CA VAL A 159 -2.50 3.08 -8.49
C VAL A 159 -1.71 2.65 -7.26
N ARG A 160 -0.37 2.62 -7.36
CA ARG A 160 0.49 2.22 -6.24
C ARG A 160 0.32 3.15 -5.05
N PHE A 161 0.26 4.45 -5.28
CA PHE A 161 0.09 5.40 -4.19
C PHE A 161 -1.26 5.23 -3.47
N SER A 162 -2.35 4.98 -4.21
CA SER A 162 -3.67 4.73 -3.60
C SER A 162 -3.71 3.46 -2.74
N TRP A 163 -2.92 2.43 -3.06
CA TRP A 163 -2.77 1.25 -2.21
C TRP A 163 -2.05 1.58 -0.91
N LEU A 164 -1.02 2.42 -0.94
CA LEU A 164 -0.32 2.86 0.27
C LEU A 164 -1.25 3.67 1.19
N VAL A 165 -2.10 4.53 0.62
CA VAL A 165 -3.12 5.24 1.40
C VAL A 165 -4.14 4.27 2.00
N SER A 166 -4.54 3.22 1.26
CA SER A 166 -5.42 2.16 1.80
C SER A 166 -4.78 1.40 2.96
N VAL A 167 -3.48 1.08 2.86
CA VAL A 167 -2.71 0.48 3.96
C VAL A 167 -2.59 1.43 5.15
N ALA A 168 -2.41 2.74 4.92
CA ALA A 168 -2.42 3.75 5.97
C ALA A 168 -3.75 3.76 6.73
N VAL A 169 -4.89 3.66 6.03
CA VAL A 169 -6.22 3.52 6.67
C VAL A 169 -6.31 2.27 7.55
N LEU A 170 -5.77 1.11 7.11
CA LEU A 170 -5.72 -0.11 7.92
C LEU A 170 -4.87 0.02 9.20
N LEU A 171 -3.86 0.88 9.18
CA LEU A 171 -2.97 1.11 10.34
C LEU A 171 -3.61 1.99 11.42
N LEU A 172 -4.56 2.86 11.09
CA LEU A 172 -5.15 3.81 12.06
C LEU A 172 -5.82 3.12 13.25
N PRO A 173 -6.68 2.08 13.07
CA PRO A 173 -7.26 1.34 14.20
C PRO A 173 -6.22 0.62 15.05
N VAL A 174 -5.10 0.19 14.45
CA VAL A 174 -4.01 -0.50 15.17
C VAL A 174 -3.30 0.47 16.11
N LEU A 175 -3.02 1.69 15.65
CA LEU A 175 -2.43 2.74 16.50
C LEU A 175 -3.43 3.30 17.52
N GLY A 176 -4.73 3.18 17.26
CA GLY A 176 -5.82 3.70 18.09
C GLY A 176 -6.14 2.91 19.36
N GLN A 177 -5.68 1.66 19.51
CA GLN A 177 -6.08 0.78 20.62
C GLN A 177 -5.72 1.35 22.00
N ASP A 178 -4.51 1.90 22.15
CA ASP A 178 -4.02 2.49 23.41
C ASP A 178 -3.90 4.02 23.33
N ALA A 179 -4.55 4.65 22.36
CA ALA A 179 -4.39 6.08 22.09
C ALA A 179 -5.10 6.95 23.14
N THR A 180 -4.45 8.04 23.55
CA THR A 180 -5.06 9.10 24.36
C THR A 180 -6.18 9.80 23.58
N ARG A 181 -7.08 10.53 24.26
CA ARG A 181 -8.20 11.24 23.61
C ARG A 181 -7.72 12.18 22.48
N LYS A 182 -6.65 12.93 22.72
CA LYS A 182 -6.04 13.82 21.69
C LYS A 182 -5.55 13.02 20.48
N LEU A 183 -4.87 11.90 20.71
CA LEU A 183 -4.35 11.07 19.64
C LEU A 183 -5.46 10.38 18.85
N ARG A 184 -6.57 9.98 19.50
CA ARG A 184 -7.75 9.45 18.81
C ARG A 184 -8.37 10.48 17.88
N VAL A 185 -8.47 11.74 18.29
CA VAL A 185 -8.96 12.82 17.41
C VAL A 185 -8.05 12.95 16.19
N LEU A 186 -6.73 12.98 16.38
CA LEU A 186 -5.78 13.03 15.26
C LEU A 186 -5.95 11.84 14.29
N LEU A 187 -6.11 10.62 14.81
CA LEU A 187 -6.33 9.42 14.00
C LEU A 187 -7.64 9.48 13.20
N VAL A 188 -8.72 10.02 13.78
CA VAL A 188 -9.99 10.24 13.08
C VAL A 188 -9.83 11.30 11.99
N LEU A 189 -9.13 12.40 12.26
CA LEU A 189 -8.84 13.42 11.25
C LEU A 189 -8.00 12.85 10.09
N LEU A 190 -6.99 12.04 10.37
CA LEU A 190 -6.21 11.33 9.35
C LEU A 190 -7.07 10.35 8.54
N PHE A 191 -7.98 9.63 9.18
CA PHE A 191 -8.92 8.74 8.50
C PHE A 191 -9.80 9.50 7.50
N LEU A 192 -10.41 10.61 7.94
CA LEU A 192 -11.24 11.46 7.09
C LEU A 192 -10.43 12.06 5.94
N TYR A 193 -9.21 12.52 6.25
CA TYR A 193 -8.28 13.05 5.27
C TYR A 193 -7.91 12.05 4.17
N PHE A 194 -7.52 10.82 4.53
CA PHE A 194 -7.22 9.77 3.55
C PHE A 194 -8.44 9.31 2.77
N THR A 195 -9.61 9.28 3.42
CA THR A 195 -10.88 8.98 2.76
C THR A 195 -11.18 10.02 1.68
N LEU A 196 -11.11 11.31 2.03
CA LEU A 196 -11.29 12.41 1.08
C LEU A 196 -10.31 12.30 -0.08
N TYR A 197 -9.01 12.10 0.22
CA TYR A 197 -7.97 11.96 -0.79
C TYR A 197 -8.29 10.86 -1.81
N LEU A 198 -8.64 9.66 -1.36
CA LEU A 198 -8.93 8.53 -2.24
C LEU A 198 -10.15 8.78 -3.13
N HIS A 199 -11.17 9.47 -2.62
CA HIS A 199 -12.35 9.82 -3.40
C HIS A 199 -12.07 10.94 -4.41
N VAL A 200 -11.23 11.92 -4.06
CA VAL A 200 -10.77 12.96 -4.99
C VAL A 200 -9.94 12.35 -6.11
N LEU A 201 -9.02 11.43 -5.77
CA LEU A 201 -8.17 10.73 -6.74
C LEU A 201 -8.97 9.80 -7.66
N ALA A 202 -10.10 9.26 -7.19
CA ALA A 202 -11.02 8.41 -7.94
C ALA A 202 -10.36 7.22 -8.68
N ALA A 203 -9.25 6.69 -8.13
CA ALA A 203 -8.55 5.54 -8.68
C ALA A 203 -9.33 4.24 -8.37
N ARG A 204 -9.80 3.55 -9.41
CA ARG A 204 -10.68 2.36 -9.29
C ARG A 204 -10.14 1.28 -8.36
N THR A 205 -8.90 0.85 -8.58
CA THR A 205 -8.23 -0.21 -7.80
C THR A 205 -7.88 0.26 -6.39
N GLY A 206 -7.59 1.54 -6.21
CA GLY A 206 -7.37 2.18 -4.91
C GLY A 206 -8.62 2.23 -4.04
N LEU A 207 -9.73 2.69 -4.62
CA LEU A 207 -11.03 2.69 -3.96
C LEU A 207 -11.49 1.28 -3.61
N GLY A 208 -11.33 0.32 -4.52
CA GLY A 208 -11.61 -1.09 -4.24
C GLY A 208 -10.83 -1.61 -3.02
N ALA A 209 -9.52 -1.36 -2.97
CA ALA A 209 -8.68 -1.73 -1.82
C ALA A 209 -9.10 -1.04 -0.52
N TYR A 210 -9.49 0.24 -0.60
CA TYR A 210 -10.01 0.99 0.55
C TYR A 210 -11.33 0.43 1.08
N TYR A 211 -12.29 0.12 0.21
CA TYR A 211 -13.57 -0.46 0.66
C TYR A 211 -13.40 -1.86 1.25
N ILE A 212 -12.53 -2.70 0.68
CA ILE A 212 -12.15 -3.99 1.28
C ILE A 212 -11.53 -3.76 2.66
N SER A 213 -10.68 -2.74 2.78
CA SER A 213 -10.05 -2.38 4.06
C SER A 213 -11.07 -1.94 5.12
N LEU A 214 -12.05 -1.12 4.73
CA LEU A 214 -13.14 -0.71 5.61
C LEU A 214 -13.98 -1.90 6.07
N LEU A 215 -14.34 -2.81 5.15
CA LEU A 215 -15.08 -4.02 5.49
C LEU A 215 -14.28 -4.91 6.44
N ALA A 216 -12.98 -5.07 6.24
CA ALA A 216 -12.10 -5.83 7.14
C ALA A 216 -12.03 -5.20 8.54
N ILE A 217 -11.92 -3.87 8.63
CA ILE A 217 -11.97 -3.14 9.91
C ILE A 217 -13.32 -3.33 10.59
N GLY A 218 -14.42 -3.15 9.85
CA GLY A 218 -15.78 -3.33 10.35
C GLY A 218 -16.03 -4.74 10.87
N ALA A 219 -15.69 -5.76 10.08
CA ALA A 219 -15.79 -7.17 10.45
C ALA A 219 -14.99 -7.48 11.73
N ARG A 220 -13.77 -6.96 11.86
CA ARG A 220 -12.98 -7.09 13.09
C ARG A 220 -13.68 -6.48 14.30
N TYR A 221 -14.25 -5.28 14.19
CA TYR A 221 -14.97 -4.64 15.30
C TYR A 221 -16.27 -5.37 15.67
N VAL A 222 -17.01 -5.88 14.68
CA VAL A 222 -18.19 -6.71 14.90
C VAL A 222 -17.80 -7.98 15.65
N TRP A 223 -16.72 -8.65 15.24
CA TRP A 223 -16.24 -9.85 15.91
C TRP A 223 -15.82 -9.58 17.35
N GLN A 224 -15.05 -8.51 17.59
CA GLN A 224 -14.54 -8.16 18.90
C GLN A 224 -15.62 -7.68 19.87
N ARG A 225 -16.60 -6.90 19.39
CA ARG A 225 -17.65 -6.30 20.24
C ARG A 225 -19.00 -7.03 20.18
N ARG A 226 -19.11 -8.08 19.36
CA ARG A 226 -20.34 -8.86 19.12
C ARG A 226 -21.57 -7.98 18.78
N SER A 227 -21.34 -6.80 18.20
CA SER A 227 -22.38 -5.81 17.94
C SER A 227 -22.77 -5.82 16.47
N LEU A 228 -23.99 -6.26 16.18
CA LEU A 228 -24.56 -6.21 14.83
C LEU A 228 -24.72 -4.77 14.33
N LEU A 229 -24.97 -3.81 15.24
CA LEU A 229 -25.07 -2.39 14.90
C LEU A 229 -23.79 -1.86 14.24
N LEU A 230 -22.61 -2.23 14.73
CA LEU A 230 -21.34 -1.84 14.11
C LEU A 230 -21.18 -2.42 12.70
N GLY A 231 -21.74 -3.61 12.47
CA GLY A 231 -21.77 -4.24 11.15
C GLY A 231 -22.67 -3.48 10.19
N VAL A 232 -23.89 -3.17 10.62
CA VAL A 232 -24.84 -2.36 9.83
C VAL A 232 -24.26 -0.98 9.52
N VAL A 233 -23.67 -0.30 10.50
CA VAL A 233 -23.02 1.01 10.29
C VAL A 233 -21.85 0.89 9.30
N SER A 234 -21.03 -0.16 9.38
CA SER A 234 -19.91 -0.35 8.46
C SER A 234 -20.40 -0.57 7.03
N ILE A 235 -21.44 -1.39 6.83
CA ILE A 235 -22.04 -1.62 5.51
C ILE A 235 -22.68 -0.33 4.99
N ALA A 236 -23.46 0.36 5.82
CA ALA A 236 -24.08 1.63 5.46
C ALA A 236 -23.04 2.66 5.01
N LEU A 237 -21.89 2.73 5.70
CA LEU A 237 -20.80 3.64 5.34
C LEU A 237 -20.16 3.28 3.99
N VAL A 238 -19.93 1.99 3.72
CA VAL A 238 -19.41 1.51 2.43
C VAL A 238 -20.37 1.83 1.27
N VAL A 239 -21.68 1.76 1.51
CA VAL A 239 -22.69 2.10 0.50
C VAL A 239 -22.86 3.60 0.35
N ALA A 240 -22.89 4.37 1.45
CA ALA A 240 -23.18 5.79 1.43
C ALA A 240 -22.02 6.65 0.88
N LEU A 241 -20.76 6.27 1.14
CA LEU A 241 -19.58 7.02 0.71
C LEU A 241 -19.51 7.26 -0.81
N PRO A 242 -19.69 6.24 -1.68
CA PRO A 242 -19.75 6.44 -3.13
C PRO A 242 -20.83 7.42 -3.56
N PHE A 243 -22.05 7.31 -3.01
CA PHE A 243 -23.16 8.20 -3.37
C PHE A 243 -22.89 9.65 -2.94
N ALA A 244 -22.38 9.84 -1.72
CA ALA A 244 -21.97 11.15 -1.24
C ALA A 244 -20.85 11.74 -2.12
N ALA A 245 -19.86 10.93 -2.49
CA ALA A 245 -18.75 11.35 -3.34
C ALA A 245 -19.21 11.79 -4.73
N GLN A 246 -20.21 11.13 -5.34
CA GLN A 246 -20.76 11.55 -6.64
C GLN A 246 -21.40 12.94 -6.61
N GLN A 247 -21.99 13.32 -5.48
CA GLN A 247 -22.67 14.61 -5.35
C GLN A 247 -21.71 15.72 -4.94
N LEU A 248 -20.74 15.41 -4.07
CA LEU A 248 -19.84 16.39 -3.47
C LEU A 248 -18.55 16.62 -4.27
N LEU A 249 -18.07 15.61 -5.02
CA LEU A 249 -16.76 15.66 -5.66
C LEU A 249 -16.88 15.62 -7.19
N PRO A 250 -16.51 16.71 -7.89
CA PRO A 250 -16.59 16.76 -9.35
C PRO A 250 -15.66 15.73 -10.01
N SER A 251 -14.49 15.46 -9.43
CA SER A 251 -13.56 14.44 -9.96
C SER A 251 -14.18 13.05 -9.98
N PHE A 252 -14.86 12.66 -8.90
CA PHE A 252 -15.55 11.37 -8.80
C PHE A 252 -16.72 11.29 -9.78
N ARG A 253 -17.51 12.36 -9.89
CA ARG A 253 -18.62 12.45 -10.85
C ARG A 253 -18.13 12.31 -12.30
N ASN A 254 -17.10 13.06 -12.69
CA ASN A 254 -16.51 13.00 -14.02
C ASN A 254 -15.96 11.61 -14.32
N ARG A 255 -15.34 10.96 -13.33
CA ARG A 255 -14.82 9.60 -13.47
C ARG A 255 -15.94 8.58 -13.73
N VAL A 256 -17.06 8.68 -13.01
CA VAL A 256 -18.22 7.80 -13.20
C VAL A 256 -18.84 8.02 -14.58
N GLN A 257 -18.98 9.27 -15.02
CA GLN A 257 -19.49 9.60 -16.36
C GLN A 257 -18.63 8.97 -17.46
N TYR A 258 -17.30 9.06 -17.34
CA TYR A 258 -16.39 8.40 -18.28
C TYR A 258 -16.57 6.89 -18.31
N ILE A 259 -16.72 6.23 -17.15
CA ILE A 259 -16.93 4.78 -17.10
C ILE A 259 -18.24 4.40 -17.79
N GLY A 260 -19.31 5.19 -17.60
CA GLY A 260 -20.57 4.98 -18.29
C GLY A 260 -20.45 5.14 -19.81
N TRP A 261 -19.71 6.16 -20.25
CA TRP A 261 -19.41 6.39 -21.67
C TRP A 261 -18.61 5.25 -22.29
N ASP A 262 -17.53 4.80 -21.64
CA ASP A 262 -16.67 3.70 -22.08
C ASP A 262 -17.41 2.35 -22.18
N LEU A 263 -18.26 2.04 -21.19
CA LEU A 263 -19.15 0.88 -21.24
C LEU A 263 -20.13 0.93 -22.41
N GLY A 264 -20.52 2.12 -22.85
CA GLY A 264 -21.32 2.32 -24.06
C GLY A 264 -20.62 1.81 -25.32
N PHE A 265 -19.32 2.08 -25.47
CA PHE A 265 -18.51 1.58 -26.60
C PHE A 265 -18.36 0.07 -26.58
N VAL A 266 -18.08 -0.50 -25.41
CA VAL A 266 -17.97 -1.95 -25.25
C VAL A 266 -19.28 -2.64 -25.62
N ARG A 267 -20.42 -2.10 -25.17
CA ARG A 267 -21.75 -2.62 -25.53
C ARG A 267 -22.09 -2.44 -27.00
N ALA A 268 -21.60 -1.38 -27.63
CA ALA A 268 -21.80 -1.13 -29.05
C ALA A 268 -20.83 -1.90 -29.96
N ALA A 269 -19.88 -2.67 -29.41
CA ALA A 269 -18.80 -3.35 -30.13
C ALA A 269 -18.01 -2.44 -31.09
N GLN A 270 -18.01 -1.13 -30.84
CA GLN A 270 -17.26 -0.14 -31.61
C GLN A 270 -15.92 0.11 -30.93
N TYR A 271 -14.96 -0.77 -31.18
CA TYR A 271 -13.56 -0.52 -30.85
C TYR A 271 -12.99 0.42 -31.91
N ARG A 272 -12.58 1.63 -31.51
CA ARG A 272 -11.75 2.46 -32.39
C ARG A 272 -10.36 1.83 -32.47
N GLU A 273 -9.89 1.59 -33.69
CA GLU A 273 -8.46 1.35 -33.96
C GLU A 273 -7.62 2.57 -33.59
#